data_AF-A0A1J0GFT3-F1
#
_entry.id   AF-A0A1J0GFT3-F1
#
_cell.length_a   1.000
_cell.length_b   1.000
_cell.length_c   1.000
_cell.angle_alpha   90.00
_cell.angle_beta   90.00
_cell.angle_gamma   90.00
#
_symmetry.space_group_name_H-M   'P 1'
#
loop_
_entity.id
_entity.type
_entity.pdbx_description
1 polymer ?
#
loop_
_entity_poly.entity_id
_entity_poly.type
_entity_poly.pdbx_seq_one_letter_code
_entity_poly.pdbx_strand_id
1 'polypeptide(L)'
;MSSNLNRPKVKISIILAIVTCVVILVLTSGYFKNMVLVDNFHQNIKQSSVNLKELVYQKGTFSLSKKVPLKETKAHSIVNNKAIIKSKQIGYISNVYDKNGKRYLSFDDVNFLIGNDAIEAAKNDGNALYEDGKYYVYDDYYIFNNNKTIKNYVIASTAALNVLGFLINPLNNDISNQPTTYSTFKRVTNSMNEHMLCYIYTQNDIVVKIEGQYTP
;
A
#
# COMPACT_ATOMS: atom_id res chain seq x y z
N MET A 1 -76.91 -12.78 15.90
CA MET A 1 -75.76 -12.33 16.73
C MET A 1 -74.51 -12.44 15.88
N SER A 2 -73.96 -11.31 15.41
CA SER A 2 -72.73 -11.28 14.60
C SER A 2 -71.63 -10.65 15.43
N SER A 3 -70.58 -11.43 15.73
CA SER A 3 -69.40 -11.01 16.46
C SER A 3 -68.51 -10.13 15.58
N ASN A 4 -68.43 -8.85 15.92
CA ASN A 4 -67.57 -7.88 15.24
C ASN A 4 -66.12 -8.04 15.73
N LEU A 5 -65.33 -8.88 15.04
CA LEU A 5 -63.87 -8.92 15.19
C LEU A 5 -63.29 -7.65 14.56
N ASN A 6 -63.05 -6.62 15.36
CA ASN A 6 -62.35 -5.44 14.89
C ASN A 6 -61.17 -5.09 15.81
N ARG A 7 -60.00 -5.68 15.48
CA ARG A 7 -58.62 -5.19 15.67
C ARG A 7 -57.71 -6.17 14.91
N PRO A 8 -56.76 -5.73 14.04
CA PRO A 8 -55.61 -4.92 14.50
C PRO A 8 -54.98 -4.02 13.40
N LYS A 9 -55.71 -3.04 12.83
CA LYS A 9 -55.09 -2.13 11.83
C LYS A 9 -54.15 -1.08 12.43
N VAL A 10 -54.35 -0.70 13.70
CA VAL A 10 -53.57 0.37 14.36
C VAL A 10 -52.16 -0.08 14.76
N LYS A 11 -51.97 -1.34 15.19
CA LYS A 11 -50.66 -1.84 15.64
C LYS A 11 -49.64 -2.01 14.50
N ILE A 12 -50.10 -2.40 13.32
CA ILE A 12 -49.24 -2.61 12.15
C ILE A 12 -48.71 -1.27 11.62
N SER A 13 -49.52 -0.22 11.64
CA SER A 13 -49.13 1.12 11.18
C SER A 13 -48.04 1.75 12.05
N ILE A 14 -48.08 1.54 13.36
CA ILE A 14 -47.06 2.06 14.31
C ILE A 14 -45.72 1.34 14.11
N ILE A 15 -45.73 0.02 13.92
CA ILE A 15 -44.50 -0.76 13.68
C ILE A 15 -43.84 -0.33 12.37
N LEU A 16 -44.63 -0.12 11.31
CA LEU A 16 -44.12 0.34 10.03
C LEU A 16 -43.48 1.75 10.14
N ALA A 17 -44.10 2.67 10.88
CA ALA A 17 -43.54 4.01 11.11
C ALA A 17 -42.19 3.98 11.86
N ILE A 18 -42.06 3.11 12.86
CA ILE A 18 -40.81 2.94 13.63
C ILE A 18 -39.69 2.38 12.74
N VAL A 19 -39.96 1.35 11.95
CA VAL A 19 -38.96 0.77 11.02
C VAL A 19 -38.49 1.81 10.01
N THR A 20 -39.40 2.60 9.45
CA THR A 20 -39.04 3.64 8.48
C THR A 20 -38.17 4.74 9.11
N CYS A 21 -38.48 5.18 10.34
CA CYS A 21 -37.64 6.14 11.07
C CYS A 21 -36.24 5.60 11.36
N VAL A 22 -36.11 4.33 11.75
CA VAL A 22 -34.80 3.71 12.05
C VAL A 22 -33.96 3.60 10.77
N VAL A 23 -34.56 3.21 9.64
CA VAL A 23 -33.86 3.14 8.35
C VAL A 23 -33.38 4.53 7.90
N ILE A 24 -34.22 5.57 8.05
CA ILE A 24 -33.83 6.95 7.74
C ILE A 24 -32.70 7.43 8.67
N LEU A 25 -32.74 7.10 9.98
CA LEU A 25 -31.69 7.43 10.93
C LEU A 25 -30.35 6.73 10.60
N VAL A 26 -30.40 5.46 10.21
CA VAL A 26 -29.20 4.70 9.83
C VAL A 26 -28.59 5.26 8.55
N LEU A 27 -29.41 5.52 7.52
CA LEU A 27 -28.94 6.11 6.26
C LEU A 27 -28.38 7.52 6.48
N THR A 28 -29.10 8.40 7.17
CA THR A 28 -28.64 9.77 7.44
C THR A 28 -27.39 9.81 8.31
N SER A 29 -27.21 8.91 9.28
CA SER A 29 -25.99 8.85 10.10
C SER A 29 -24.72 8.48 9.30
N GLY A 30 -24.85 7.61 8.29
CA GLY A 30 -23.77 7.26 7.37
C GLY A 30 -23.40 8.41 6.43
N TYR A 31 -24.41 9.11 5.90
CA TYR A 31 -24.19 10.31 5.08
C TYR A 31 -23.56 11.46 5.88
N PHE A 32 -24.01 11.70 7.12
CA PHE A 32 -23.43 12.74 7.99
C PHE A 32 -21.96 12.47 8.32
N LYS A 33 -21.58 11.22 8.62
CA LYS A 33 -20.17 10.87 8.88
C LYS A 33 -19.29 11.12 7.65
N ASN A 34 -19.77 10.78 6.46
CA ASN A 34 -19.04 11.03 5.22
C ASN A 34 -18.95 12.52 4.88
N MET A 35 -20.01 13.30 5.14
CA MET A 35 -20.02 14.75 4.91
C MET A 35 -19.05 15.48 5.84
N VAL A 36 -19.00 15.13 7.13
CA VAL A 36 -18.02 15.67 8.08
C VAL A 36 -16.58 15.34 7.69
N LEU A 37 -16.33 14.15 7.13
CA LEU A 37 -15.01 13.77 6.60
C LEU A 37 -14.59 14.62 5.39
N VAL A 38 -15.52 14.90 4.48
CA VAL A 38 -15.29 15.74 3.30
C VAL A 38 -15.10 17.22 3.69
N ASP A 39 -15.87 17.72 4.66
CA ASP A 39 -15.73 19.08 5.17
C ASP A 39 -14.38 19.27 5.88
N ASN A 40 -13.95 18.31 6.71
CA ASN A 40 -12.63 18.33 7.33
C ASN A 40 -11.49 18.29 6.29
N PHE A 41 -11.66 17.52 5.21
CA PHE A 41 -10.71 17.51 4.09
C PHE A 41 -10.64 18.86 3.37
N HIS A 42 -11.79 19.49 3.08
CA HIS A 42 -11.85 20.81 2.47
C HIS A 42 -11.28 21.93 3.37
N GLN A 43 -11.51 21.87 4.68
CA GLN A 43 -10.93 22.81 5.63
C GLN A 43 -9.42 22.66 5.70
N ASN A 44 -8.89 21.43 5.72
CA ASN A 44 -7.46 21.17 5.70
C ASN A 44 -6.77 21.69 4.42
N ILE A 45 -7.43 21.55 3.25
CA ILE A 45 -6.94 22.13 1.99
C ILE A 45 -6.95 23.67 2.06
N LYS A 46 -8.03 24.28 2.56
CA LYS A 46 -8.11 25.75 2.71
C LYS A 46 -7.06 26.29 3.67
N GLN A 47 -6.88 25.68 4.84
CA GLN A 47 -5.88 26.09 5.83
C GLN A 47 -4.45 25.99 5.26
N SER A 48 -4.15 24.91 4.52
CA SER A 48 -2.86 24.74 3.83
C SER A 48 -2.65 25.82 2.77
N SER A 49 -3.69 26.21 2.04
CA SER A 49 -3.64 27.28 1.04
C SER A 49 -3.44 28.68 1.63
N VAL A 50 -3.96 28.93 2.84
CA VAL A 50 -3.80 30.21 3.57
C VAL A 50 -2.39 30.30 4.15
N ASN A 51 -1.88 29.23 4.78
CA ASN A 51 -0.49 29.18 5.27
C ASN A 51 0.52 29.42 4.14
N LEU A 52 0.27 28.90 2.95
CA LEU A 52 1.10 29.17 1.77
C LEU A 52 1.06 30.65 1.35
N LYS A 53 -0.08 31.34 1.45
CA LYS A 53 -0.19 32.78 1.15
C LYS A 53 0.48 33.66 2.21
N GLU A 54 0.39 33.26 3.48
CA GLU A 54 0.97 34.02 4.59
C GLU A 54 2.51 33.91 4.63
N LEU A 55 3.05 32.73 4.28
CA LEU A 55 4.50 32.53 4.03
C LEU A 55 5.01 33.36 2.85
N VAL A 56 4.16 33.65 1.85
CA VAL A 56 4.49 34.56 0.73
C VAL A 56 4.42 36.03 1.18
N TYR A 57 3.55 36.38 2.13
CA TYR A 57 3.38 37.77 2.60
C TYR A 57 4.45 38.21 3.61
N GLN A 58 5.02 37.30 4.40
CA GLN A 58 6.06 37.65 5.39
C GLN A 58 7.47 37.86 4.81
N LYS A 59 7.69 37.60 3.52
CA LYS A 59 8.96 37.89 2.81
C LYS A 59 8.76 39.01 1.78
N GLY A 60 8.80 40.28 2.21
CA GLY A 60 8.99 41.36 1.24
C GLY A 60 8.65 42.79 1.70
N THR A 61 9.40 43.36 2.64
CA THR A 61 9.65 44.81 2.66
C THR A 61 11.04 45.09 2.12
N PHE A 62 11.16 45.62 0.90
CA PHE A 62 12.32 46.39 0.47
C PHE A 62 11.89 47.47 -0.53
N SER A 63 12.37 48.69 -0.30
CA SER A 63 11.98 49.96 -0.91
C SER A 63 12.34 50.10 -2.39
N LEU A 64 11.44 50.73 -3.16
CA LEU A 64 11.63 51.12 -4.56
C LEU A 64 12.61 52.30 -4.71
N SER A 65 13.60 52.16 -5.60
CA SER A 65 14.20 53.28 -6.29
C SER A 65 14.70 52.87 -7.68
N LYS A 66 14.26 53.63 -8.69
CA LYS A 66 14.63 53.71 -10.11
C LYS A 66 13.96 52.74 -11.11
N LYS A 67 13.09 53.35 -11.94
CA LYS A 67 12.48 52.84 -13.20
C LYS A 67 13.53 52.57 -14.28
N VAL A 68 13.57 51.37 -14.87
CA VAL A 68 14.13 51.02 -16.21
C VAL A 68 13.37 49.77 -16.74
N PRO A 69 13.09 49.62 -18.06
CA PRO A 69 11.85 49.01 -18.58
C PRO A 69 11.85 47.49 -18.74
N LEU A 70 10.63 46.94 -18.87
CA LEU A 70 10.29 45.52 -19.06
C LEU A 70 11.18 44.84 -20.11
N LYS A 71 11.99 43.88 -19.67
CA LYS A 71 12.55 42.83 -20.52
C LYS A 71 12.16 41.50 -19.88
N GLU A 72 11.39 40.71 -20.64
CA GLU A 72 10.92 39.39 -20.25
C GLU A 72 12.08 38.55 -19.72
N THR A 73 12.12 38.36 -18.40
CA THR A 73 13.12 37.52 -17.75
C THR A 73 12.41 36.24 -17.38
N LYS A 74 12.75 35.15 -18.07
CA LYS A 74 12.30 33.78 -17.77
C LYS A 74 12.44 33.54 -16.27
N ALA A 75 11.30 33.34 -15.60
CA ALA A 75 11.26 32.97 -14.20
C ALA A 75 12.02 31.65 -14.02
N HIS A 76 13.22 31.72 -13.45
CA HIS A 76 13.91 30.56 -12.92
C HIS A 76 13.17 30.17 -11.63
N SER A 77 12.17 29.30 -11.77
CA SER A 77 11.58 28.61 -10.64
C SER A 77 12.66 27.74 -10.02
N ILE A 78 13.12 28.08 -8.82
CA ILE A 78 13.86 27.14 -7.98
C ILE A 78 12.84 26.10 -7.50
N VAL A 79 12.50 25.16 -8.38
CA VAL A 79 11.85 23.91 -8.00
C VAL A 79 12.90 23.19 -7.16
N ASN A 80 12.69 23.08 -5.85
CA ASN A 80 13.38 22.07 -5.05
C ASN A 80 12.85 20.70 -5.50
N ASN A 81 13.30 20.28 -6.68
CA ASN A 81 12.96 19.03 -7.32
C ASN A 81 13.80 17.96 -6.64
N LYS A 82 13.43 17.60 -5.40
CA LYS A 82 14.08 16.46 -4.74
C LYS A 82 13.81 15.25 -5.61
N ALA A 83 14.87 14.74 -6.24
CA ALA A 83 14.77 13.61 -7.16
C ALA A 83 14.06 12.44 -6.47
N ILE A 84 13.06 11.86 -7.14
CA ILE A 84 12.41 10.63 -6.66
C ILE A 84 13.40 9.49 -6.87
N ILE A 85 13.85 8.90 -5.78
CA ILE A 85 14.72 7.73 -5.82
C ILE A 85 13.83 6.50 -5.97
N LYS A 86 13.98 5.80 -7.10
CA LYS A 86 13.28 4.54 -7.37
C LYS A 86 14.21 3.37 -7.08
N SER A 87 13.70 2.33 -6.43
CA SER A 87 14.42 1.08 -6.22
C SER A 87 13.53 -0.13 -6.48
N LYS A 88 14.15 -1.24 -6.89
CA LYS A 88 13.55 -2.57 -6.99
C LYS A 88 14.44 -3.51 -6.18
N GLN A 89 13.85 -4.25 -5.25
CA GLN A 89 14.55 -5.19 -4.37
C GLN A 89 13.76 -6.49 -4.30
N ILE A 90 14.43 -7.61 -4.04
CA ILE A 90 13.81 -8.91 -3.78
C ILE A 90 14.11 -9.33 -2.34
N GLY A 91 13.14 -9.96 -1.70
CA GLY A 91 13.25 -10.30 -0.30
C GLY A 91 12.04 -11.04 0.21
N TYR A 92 12.20 -11.55 1.41
CA TYR A 92 11.16 -12.24 2.14
C TYR A 92 10.31 -11.24 2.91
N ILE A 93 9.01 -11.27 2.67
CA ILE A 93 8.03 -10.54 3.49
C ILE A 93 7.55 -11.49 4.58
N SER A 94 7.87 -11.15 5.83
CA SER A 94 7.54 -11.98 7.00
C SER A 94 6.32 -11.50 7.78
N ASN A 95 5.94 -10.22 7.62
CA ASN A 95 4.78 -9.66 8.31
C ASN A 95 4.26 -8.43 7.60
N VAL A 96 2.94 -8.25 7.60
CA VAL A 96 2.23 -7.06 7.12
C VAL A 96 1.31 -6.56 8.22
N TYR A 97 1.42 -5.29 8.58
CA TYR A 97 0.72 -4.75 9.75
C TYR A 97 0.33 -3.28 9.61
N ASP A 98 -0.59 -2.85 10.46
CA ASP A 98 -1.03 -1.46 10.57
C ASP A 98 -0.50 -0.90 11.89
N LYS A 99 0.05 0.32 11.85
CA LYS A 99 0.51 1.05 13.04
C LYS A 99 0.28 2.53 12.82
N ASN A 100 -0.42 3.17 13.76
CA ASN A 100 -0.69 4.63 13.71
C ASN A 100 -1.34 5.09 12.39
N GLY A 101 -2.29 4.31 11.87
CA GLY A 101 -3.00 4.62 10.61
C GLY A 101 -2.17 4.45 9.33
N LYS A 102 -0.95 3.92 9.42
CA LYS A 102 -0.09 3.58 8.29
C LYS A 102 0.07 2.07 8.14
N ARG A 103 0.28 1.64 6.90
CA ARG A 103 0.51 0.26 6.52
C ARG A 103 2.00 0.00 6.43
N TYR A 104 2.44 -1.14 6.94
CA TYR A 104 3.84 -1.54 6.96
C TYR A 104 4.01 -2.98 6.51
N LEU A 105 5.23 -3.29 6.06
CA LEU A 105 5.73 -4.65 5.92
C LEU A 105 7.11 -4.79 6.55
N SER A 106 7.42 -5.99 7.01
CA SER A 106 8.76 -6.42 7.43
C SER A 106 9.41 -7.19 6.28
N PHE A 107 10.62 -6.79 5.89
CA PHE A 107 11.32 -7.22 4.70
C PHE A 107 12.74 -7.65 5.03
N ASP A 108 13.08 -8.89 4.71
CA ASP A 108 14.44 -9.43 4.76
C ASP A 108 15.00 -9.47 3.34
N ASP A 109 16.04 -8.68 3.10
CA ASP A 109 16.63 -8.46 1.77
C ASP A 109 17.50 -9.65 1.39
N VAL A 110 17.30 -10.20 0.18
CA VAL A 110 18.03 -11.38 -0.28
C VAL A 110 18.51 -11.19 -1.71
N ASN A 111 19.47 -12.00 -2.12
CA ASN A 111 19.84 -12.13 -3.53
C ASN A 111 19.17 -13.37 -4.10
N PHE A 112 18.44 -13.19 -5.20
CA PHE A 112 17.89 -14.29 -5.98
C PHE A 112 18.80 -14.52 -7.19
N LEU A 113 19.62 -15.55 -7.11
CA LEU A 113 20.64 -15.88 -8.12
C LEU A 113 20.16 -17.05 -8.98
N ILE A 114 20.59 -17.08 -10.24
CA ILE A 114 20.29 -18.16 -11.19
C ILE A 114 21.57 -18.59 -11.92
N GLY A 115 21.57 -19.81 -12.45
CA GLY A 115 22.67 -20.33 -13.28
C GLY A 115 24.01 -20.38 -12.55
N ASN A 116 25.09 -19.95 -13.22
CA ASN A 116 26.44 -20.05 -12.66
C ASN A 116 26.63 -19.23 -11.37
N ASP A 117 25.99 -18.06 -11.26
CA ASP A 117 26.08 -17.23 -10.05
C ASP A 117 25.44 -17.93 -8.85
N ALA A 118 24.33 -18.65 -9.08
CA ALA A 118 23.69 -19.48 -8.07
C ALA A 118 24.60 -20.62 -7.61
N ILE A 119 25.24 -21.31 -8.56
CA ILE A 119 26.16 -22.41 -8.26
C ILE A 119 27.37 -21.92 -7.46
N GLU A 120 28.00 -20.82 -7.85
CA GLU A 120 29.16 -20.27 -7.14
C GLU A 120 28.79 -19.79 -5.73
N ALA A 121 27.65 -19.12 -5.57
CA ALA A 121 27.16 -18.73 -4.24
C ALA A 121 26.86 -19.95 -3.36
N ALA A 122 26.15 -20.96 -3.90
CA ALA A 122 25.86 -22.18 -3.17
C ALA A 122 27.13 -22.98 -2.82
N LYS A 123 28.15 -23.00 -3.68
CA LYS A 123 29.45 -23.62 -3.39
C LYS A 123 30.14 -22.94 -2.23
N ASN A 124 30.16 -21.61 -2.20
CA ASN A 124 30.77 -20.84 -1.13
C ASN A 124 30.06 -21.05 0.22
N ASP A 125 28.75 -21.29 0.19
CA ASP A 125 27.95 -21.59 1.38
C ASP A 125 27.96 -23.08 1.77
N GLY A 126 28.57 -23.95 0.96
CA GLY A 126 28.56 -25.40 1.17
C GLY A 126 27.22 -26.09 0.87
N ASN A 127 26.31 -25.41 0.16
CA ASN A 127 24.98 -25.88 -0.22
C ASN A 127 24.88 -26.37 -1.67
N ALA A 128 25.93 -26.21 -2.48
CA ALA A 128 25.95 -26.76 -3.82
C ALA A 128 26.06 -28.28 -3.80
N LEU A 129 25.35 -28.92 -4.71
CA LEU A 129 25.41 -30.37 -4.92
C LEU A 129 26.49 -30.69 -5.94
N TYR A 130 27.04 -31.90 -5.86
CA TYR A 130 28.07 -32.38 -6.78
C TYR A 130 27.70 -33.78 -7.29
N GLU A 131 27.48 -33.88 -8.59
CA GLU A 131 27.10 -35.13 -9.27
C GLU A 131 27.72 -35.13 -10.67
N ASP A 132 28.14 -36.31 -11.15
CA ASP A 132 28.76 -36.49 -12.48
C ASP A 132 29.90 -35.51 -12.80
N GLY A 133 30.68 -35.15 -11.79
CA GLY A 133 31.83 -34.27 -11.95
C GLY A 133 31.50 -32.77 -11.97
N LYS A 134 30.23 -32.38 -11.79
CA LYS A 134 29.75 -31.00 -11.91
C LYS A 134 28.98 -30.55 -10.67
N TYR A 135 29.17 -29.28 -10.30
CA TYR A 135 28.33 -28.63 -9.29
C TYR A 135 27.01 -28.14 -9.86
N TYR A 136 25.94 -28.26 -9.09
CA TYR A 136 24.62 -27.73 -9.43
C TYR A 136 23.84 -27.29 -8.18
N VAL A 137 22.72 -26.60 -8.39
CA VAL A 137 21.73 -26.23 -7.37
C VAL A 137 20.37 -26.77 -7.79
N TYR A 138 19.50 -27.11 -6.84
CA TYR A 138 18.14 -27.51 -7.17
C TYR A 138 17.38 -26.36 -7.83
N ASP A 139 16.53 -26.70 -8.80
CA ASP A 139 15.64 -25.79 -9.53
C ASP A 139 16.34 -24.60 -10.20
N ASP A 140 17.65 -24.70 -10.43
CA ASP A 140 18.51 -23.71 -11.11
C ASP A 140 18.58 -22.32 -10.45
N TYR A 141 18.16 -22.19 -9.18
CA TYR A 141 18.25 -20.94 -8.42
C TYR A 141 18.90 -21.13 -7.05
N TYR A 142 19.42 -20.04 -6.50
CA TYR A 142 19.91 -19.99 -5.13
C TYR A 142 19.53 -18.66 -4.48
N ILE A 143 18.92 -18.75 -3.30
CA ILE A 143 18.55 -17.57 -2.51
C ILE A 143 19.61 -17.36 -1.43
N PHE A 144 20.41 -16.33 -1.62
CA PHE A 144 21.51 -16.00 -0.73
C PHE A 144 21.15 -14.84 0.17
N ASN A 145 21.21 -15.05 1.49
CA ASN A 145 21.04 -14.00 2.48
C ASN A 145 22.30 -13.83 3.34
N ASN A 146 23.13 -12.85 2.98
CA ASN A 146 24.30 -12.44 3.75
C ASN A 146 23.98 -11.41 4.85
N ASN A 147 22.77 -10.84 4.86
CA ASN A 147 22.38 -9.78 5.76
C ASN A 147 20.96 -10.01 6.29
N LYS A 148 20.89 -10.66 7.46
CA LYS A 148 19.64 -11.00 8.15
C LYS A 148 18.94 -9.79 8.80
N THR A 149 19.22 -8.57 8.34
CA THR A 149 18.62 -7.35 8.88
C THR A 149 17.23 -7.16 8.31
N ILE A 150 16.22 -7.33 9.16
CA ILE A 150 14.83 -7.06 8.81
C ILE A 150 14.59 -5.54 8.79
N LYS A 151 14.19 -5.02 7.63
CA LYS A 151 13.77 -3.64 7.43
C LYS A 151 12.26 -3.52 7.46
N ASN A 152 11.76 -2.37 7.93
CA ASN A 152 10.33 -2.08 7.88
C ASN A 152 10.07 -0.98 6.86
N TYR A 153 9.18 -1.26 5.90
CA TYR A 153 8.79 -0.31 4.87
C TYR A 153 7.36 0.17 5.08
N VAL A 154 7.11 1.45 4.78
CA VAL A 154 5.75 1.98 4.67
C VAL A 154 5.18 1.58 3.31
N ILE A 155 3.94 1.10 3.29
CA ILE A 155 3.21 0.79 2.06
C ILE A 155 2.29 1.96 1.74
N ALA A 156 2.41 2.50 0.52
CA ALA A 156 1.49 3.54 0.05
C ALA A 156 0.05 3.03 0.07
N SER A 157 -0.91 3.90 0.38
CA SER A 157 -2.33 3.53 0.39
C SER A 157 -2.84 3.08 -0.98
N THR A 158 -2.20 3.57 -2.04
CA THR A 158 -2.44 3.30 -3.47
C THR A 158 -1.47 2.28 -4.07
N ALA A 159 -0.68 1.57 -3.26
CA ALA A 159 0.29 0.62 -3.78
C ALA A 159 -0.40 -0.48 -4.60
N ALA A 160 0.21 -0.86 -5.73
CA ALA A 160 -0.23 -2.00 -6.52
C ALA A 160 0.27 -3.30 -5.87
N LEU A 161 -0.65 -4.16 -5.45
CA LEU A 161 -0.34 -5.41 -4.77
C LEU A 161 -0.68 -6.56 -5.70
N ASN A 162 0.32 -7.30 -6.16
CA ASN A 162 0.12 -8.52 -6.92
C ASN A 162 0.79 -9.68 -6.20
N VAL A 163 0.07 -10.78 -6.03
CA VAL A 163 0.58 -12.00 -5.39
C VAL A 163 0.25 -13.20 -6.26
N LEU A 164 0.99 -14.29 -6.10
CA LEU A 164 0.77 -15.51 -6.87
C LEU A 164 -0.65 -16.05 -6.62
N GLY A 165 -1.35 -16.44 -7.67
CA GLY A 165 -2.75 -16.86 -7.61
C GLY A 165 -3.01 -17.98 -6.60
N PHE A 166 -2.11 -18.96 -6.51
CA PHE A 166 -2.20 -20.06 -5.54
C PHE A 166 -2.10 -19.60 -4.08
N LEU A 167 -1.52 -18.43 -3.79
CA LEU A 167 -1.50 -17.86 -2.44
C LEU A 167 -2.84 -17.24 -2.06
N ILE A 168 -3.62 -16.77 -3.04
CA ILE A 168 -4.98 -16.25 -2.81
C ILE A 168 -5.98 -17.39 -2.70
N ASN A 169 -5.88 -18.36 -3.60
CA ASN A 169 -6.71 -19.55 -3.64
C ASN A 169 -5.83 -20.80 -3.85
N PRO A 170 -5.44 -21.50 -2.77
CA PRO A 170 -4.58 -22.68 -2.85
C PRO A 170 -5.13 -23.83 -3.68
N LEU A 171 -6.43 -23.84 -3.96
CA LEU A 171 -7.05 -24.84 -4.85
C LEU A 171 -6.79 -24.56 -6.34
N ASN A 172 -6.27 -23.37 -6.65
CA ASN A 172 -5.91 -22.95 -7.99
C ASN A 172 -4.38 -22.97 -8.08
N ASN A 173 -3.81 -23.88 -8.88
CA ASN A 173 -2.35 -23.98 -9.12
C ASN A 173 -1.83 -22.84 -10.02
N ASP A 174 -2.31 -21.62 -9.79
CA ASP A 174 -2.00 -20.45 -10.59
C ASP A 174 -0.75 -19.75 -10.05
N ILE A 175 0.35 -19.93 -10.77
CA ILE A 175 1.65 -19.32 -10.47
C ILE A 175 1.78 -17.89 -11.02
N SER A 176 0.73 -17.34 -11.67
CA SER A 176 0.76 -15.97 -12.17
C SER A 176 0.42 -14.95 -11.08
N ASN A 177 0.95 -13.74 -11.24
CA ASN A 177 0.68 -12.64 -10.32
C ASN A 177 -0.74 -12.08 -10.55
N GLN A 178 -1.55 -12.12 -9.50
CA GLN A 178 -2.93 -11.65 -9.48
C GLN A 178 -3.05 -10.36 -8.66
N PRO A 179 -3.66 -9.29 -9.21
CA PRO A 179 -3.97 -8.08 -8.44
C PRO A 179 -4.84 -8.39 -7.23
N THR A 180 -4.51 -7.79 -6.08
CA THR A 180 -5.22 -8.07 -4.84
C THR A 180 -5.40 -6.84 -3.95
N THR A 181 -6.24 -6.97 -2.92
CA THR A 181 -6.46 -5.93 -1.93
C THR A 181 -5.42 -6.00 -0.82
N TYR A 182 -5.23 -4.89 -0.08
CA TYR A 182 -4.36 -4.90 1.10
C TYR A 182 -4.80 -5.93 2.15
N SER A 183 -6.10 -6.11 2.36
CA SER A 183 -6.62 -7.09 3.32
C SER A 183 -6.29 -8.52 2.92
N THR A 184 -6.42 -8.87 1.65
CA THR A 184 -6.02 -10.18 1.13
C THR A 184 -4.52 -10.36 1.21
N PHE A 185 -3.73 -9.38 0.74
CA PHE A 185 -2.26 -9.40 0.83
C PHE A 185 -1.77 -9.62 2.27
N LYS A 186 -2.32 -8.87 3.23
CA LYS A 186 -1.99 -9.00 4.66
C LYS A 186 -2.37 -10.37 5.20
N ARG A 187 -3.56 -10.89 4.85
CA ARG A 187 -4.01 -12.22 5.27
C ARG A 187 -3.06 -13.30 4.75
N VAL A 188 -2.82 -13.35 3.44
CA VAL A 188 -2.00 -14.42 2.84
C VAL A 188 -0.59 -14.39 3.43
N THR A 189 0.03 -13.20 3.50
CA THR A 189 1.40 -13.06 4.04
C THR A 189 1.50 -13.54 5.49
N ASN A 190 0.53 -13.17 6.33
CA ASN A 190 0.60 -13.48 7.76
C ASN A 190 0.05 -14.88 8.12
N SER A 191 -0.60 -15.55 7.18
CA SER A 191 -1.09 -16.93 7.36
C SER A 191 -0.12 -17.99 6.86
N MET A 192 0.92 -17.61 6.11
CA MET A 192 1.95 -18.52 5.68
C MET A 192 2.88 -18.85 6.85
N ASN A 193 3.19 -20.15 7.02
CA ASN A 193 4.23 -20.61 7.94
C ASN A 193 5.64 -20.23 7.43
N GLU A 194 5.75 -19.99 6.13
CA GLU A 194 6.97 -19.60 5.44
C GLU A 194 6.89 -18.16 4.93
N HIS A 195 8.04 -17.51 4.78
CA HIS A 195 8.07 -16.13 4.30
C HIS A 195 7.82 -16.06 2.80
N MET A 196 7.02 -15.08 2.37
CA MET A 196 6.70 -14.92 0.96
C MET A 196 7.82 -14.17 0.24
N LEU A 197 8.46 -14.80 -0.75
CA LEU A 197 9.45 -14.15 -1.60
C LEU A 197 8.76 -13.18 -2.57
N CYS A 198 9.17 -11.92 -2.54
CA CYS A 198 8.54 -10.85 -3.31
C CYS A 198 9.57 -9.85 -3.83
N TYR A 199 9.25 -9.24 -4.97
CA TYR A 199 9.82 -7.95 -5.34
C TYR A 199 9.03 -6.82 -4.69
N ILE A 200 9.74 -5.85 -4.11
CA ILE A 200 9.18 -4.55 -3.73
C ILE A 200 9.76 -3.46 -4.63
N TYR A 201 8.92 -2.50 -4.97
CA TYR A 201 9.32 -1.30 -5.70
C TYR A 201 9.05 -0.10 -4.81
N THR A 202 10.07 0.72 -4.58
CA THR A 202 9.99 1.87 -3.68
C THR A 202 10.17 3.19 -4.42
N GLN A 203 9.55 4.23 -3.88
CA GLN A 203 9.81 5.63 -4.21
C GLN A 203 10.12 6.36 -2.91
N ASN A 204 11.35 6.84 -2.74
CA ASN A 204 11.83 7.44 -1.50
C ASN A 204 11.52 6.55 -0.28
N ASP A 205 11.85 5.25 -0.38
CA ASP A 205 11.63 4.23 0.66
C ASP A 205 10.15 3.95 1.03
N ILE A 206 9.21 4.44 0.24
CA ILE A 206 7.79 4.07 0.33
C ILE A 206 7.48 3.03 -0.73
N VAL A 207 6.95 1.88 -0.33
CA VAL A 207 6.55 0.80 -1.25
C VAL A 207 5.32 1.23 -2.04
N VAL A 208 5.47 1.23 -3.37
CA VAL A 208 4.41 1.60 -4.32
C VAL A 208 3.93 0.41 -5.15
N LYS A 209 4.69 -0.69 -5.19
CA LYS A 209 4.29 -1.94 -5.85
C LYS A 209 4.93 -3.14 -5.17
N ILE A 210 4.20 -4.26 -5.12
CA ILE A 210 4.68 -5.57 -4.67
C ILE A 210 4.28 -6.61 -5.72
N GLU A 211 5.19 -7.54 -6.03
CA GLU A 211 4.95 -8.69 -6.91
C GLU A 211 5.53 -9.95 -6.28
N GLY A 212 4.76 -11.03 -6.23
CA GLY A 212 5.25 -12.33 -5.77
C GLY A 212 6.27 -12.92 -6.75
N GLN A 213 7.30 -13.57 -6.22
CA GLN A 213 8.25 -14.37 -6.99
C GLN A 213 7.93 -15.85 -6.76
N TYR A 214 7.60 -16.57 -7.83
CA TYR A 214 7.44 -18.01 -7.77
C TYR A 214 8.80 -18.69 -7.64
N THR A 215 8.89 -19.64 -6.73
CA THR A 215 9.99 -20.59 -6.60
C THR A 215 9.39 -21.97 -6.86
N PRO A 216 9.88 -22.71 -7.87
CA PRO A 216 9.39 -24.04 -8.21
C PRO A 216 9.26 -25.00 -7.03
#